data_AF-A0A6M8UKP5-F1
#
_entry.id   AF-A0A6M8UKP5-F1
#
_cell.length_a   1.000
_cell.length_b   1.000
_cell.length_c   1.000
_cell.angle_alpha   90.00
_cell.angle_beta   90.00
_cell.angle_gamma   90.00
#
_symmetry.space_group_name_H-M   'P 1'
#
loop_
_entity.id
_entity.type
_entity.pdbx_description
1 polymer ?
#
loop_
_entity_poly.entity_id
_entity_poly.type
_entity_poly.pdbx_seq_one_letter_code
_entity_poly.pdbx_strand_id
1 'polypeptide(L)'
;MGDVGDHFRDIKPYLKERRKKARDGAHERIKAFFLRNGIALEEGNNTLIFRTPAGTVCYYPPSQKMQHKQFWKECSPTWCMNYVIKLREKT
;
A
#
# COMPACT_ATOMS: atom_id res chain seq x y z
N MET A 1 12.87 22.79 36.54
CA MET A 1 11.91 22.47 35.46
C MET A 1 12.62 21.53 34.50
N GLY A 2 12.57 20.23 34.77
CA GLY A 2 13.21 19.20 33.97
C GLY A 2 12.36 18.87 32.75
N ASP A 3 12.94 19.16 31.60
CA ASP A 3 12.52 18.93 30.22
C ASP A 3 11.62 17.70 30.01
N VAL A 4 10.31 17.94 29.87
CA VAL A 4 9.35 16.93 29.35
C VAL A 4 9.77 16.45 27.95
N GLY A 5 10.61 17.18 27.23
CA GLY A 5 11.08 16.86 25.88
C GLY A 5 12.03 15.66 25.81
N ASP A 6 12.73 15.31 26.89
CA ASP A 6 13.67 14.17 26.90
C ASP A 6 12.93 12.82 26.86
N HIS A 7 11.81 12.70 27.59
CA HIS A 7 10.98 11.50 27.57
C HIS A 7 10.30 11.28 26.21
N PHE A 8 9.92 12.35 25.51
CA PHE A 8 9.38 12.26 24.15
C PHE A 8 10.46 11.98 23.09
N ARG A 9 11.73 12.30 23.33
CA ARG A 9 12.84 11.98 22.42
C ARG A 9 13.15 10.49 22.43
N ASP A 10 13.09 9.85 23.59
CA ASP A 10 13.38 8.42 23.76
C ASP A 10 12.28 7.50 23.19
N ILE A 11 11.02 7.94 23.19
CA ILE A 11 9.88 7.16 22.66
C ILE A 11 9.77 7.26 21.12
N LYS A 12 10.28 8.35 20.51
CA LYS A 12 10.26 8.57 19.05
C LYS A 12 10.88 7.44 18.22
N PRO A 13 12.07 6.89 18.54
CA PRO A 13 12.64 5.76 17.79
C PRO A 13 11.73 4.52 17.85
N TYR A 14 11.19 4.18 19.03
CA TYR A 14 10.28 3.05 19.20
C TYR A 14 8.97 3.20 18.40
N LEU A 15 8.39 4.41 18.36
CA LEU A 15 7.19 4.67 17.55
C LEU A 15 7.50 4.60 16.04
N LYS A 16 8.69 5.02 15.61
CA LYS A 16 9.14 4.94 14.22
C LYS A 16 9.31 3.49 13.79
N GLU A 17 9.90 2.65 14.63
CA GLU A 17 10.05 1.22 14.37
C GLU A 17 8.72 0.46 14.36
N ARG A 18 7.81 0.74 15.31
CA ARG A 18 6.46 0.12 15.30
C ARG A 18 5.67 0.48 14.05
N ARG A 19 5.75 1.74 13.60
CA ARG A 19 5.11 2.19 12.35
C ARG A 19 5.72 1.51 11.12
N LYS A 20 7.05 1.30 11.10
CA LYS A 20 7.71 0.55 10.02
C LYS A 20 7.20 -0.90 9.97
N LYS A 21 7.24 -1.61 11.10
CA LYS A 21 6.73 -2.99 11.22
C LYS A 21 5.27 -3.12 10.77
N ALA A 22 4.41 -2.17 11.14
CA ALA A 22 3.01 -2.17 10.71
C ALA A 22 2.84 -1.94 9.19
N ARG A 23 3.70 -1.13 8.57
CA ARG A 23 3.68 -0.87 7.12
C ARG A 23 4.12 -2.10 6.33
N ASP A 24 5.24 -2.70 6.72
CA ASP A 24 5.74 -3.94 6.11
C ASP A 24 4.69 -5.07 6.24
N GLY A 25 4.15 -5.28 7.44
CA GLY A 25 3.12 -6.31 7.65
C GLY A 25 1.80 -6.04 6.91
N ALA A 26 1.44 -4.79 6.63
CA ALA A 26 0.30 -4.47 5.76
C ALA A 26 0.63 -4.74 4.29
N HIS A 27 1.83 -4.37 3.84
CA HIS A 27 2.30 -4.62 2.49
C HIS A 27 2.32 -6.12 2.16
N GLU A 28 2.92 -6.95 3.03
CA GLU A 28 3.00 -8.39 2.83
C GLU A 28 1.62 -9.07 2.79
N ARG A 29 0.73 -8.73 3.72
CA ARG A 29 -0.63 -9.31 3.75
C ARG A 29 -1.43 -8.96 2.50
N ILE A 30 -1.35 -7.71 2.07
CA ILE A 30 -2.09 -7.23 0.90
C ILE A 30 -1.47 -7.80 -0.39
N LYS A 31 -0.14 -7.86 -0.49
CA LYS A 31 0.56 -8.54 -1.59
C LYS A 31 0.12 -9.99 -1.70
N ALA A 32 0.14 -10.73 -0.59
CA ALA A 32 -0.30 -12.12 -0.54
C ALA A 32 -1.77 -12.27 -0.96
N PHE A 33 -2.64 -11.32 -0.59
CA PHE A 33 -4.03 -11.29 -1.05
C PHE A 33 -4.12 -11.17 -2.58
N PHE A 34 -3.39 -10.25 -3.21
CA PHE A 34 -3.43 -10.10 -4.67
C PHE A 34 -2.86 -11.31 -5.41
N LEU A 35 -1.75 -11.87 -4.93
CA LEU A 35 -1.13 -13.06 -5.51
C LEU A 35 -2.04 -14.30 -5.41
N ARG A 36 -2.72 -14.49 -4.27
CA ARG A 36 -3.70 -15.58 -4.07
C ARG A 36 -4.88 -15.49 -5.05
N ASN A 37 -5.24 -14.28 -5.46
CA ASN A 37 -6.30 -14.03 -6.44
C ASN A 37 -5.79 -14.04 -7.88
N GLY A 38 -4.53 -14.44 -8.13
CA GLY A 38 -3.97 -14.56 -9.48
C GLY A 38 -3.65 -13.23 -10.17
N ILE A 39 -3.58 -12.13 -9.42
CA ILE A 39 -3.25 -10.82 -10.00
C ILE A 39 -1.74 -10.67 -10.11
N ALA A 40 -1.23 -10.77 -11.35
CA ALA A 40 0.14 -10.40 -11.66
C ALA A 40 0.42 -8.94 -11.26
N LEU A 41 1.43 -8.75 -10.42
CA LEU A 41 1.85 -7.46 -9.88
C LEU A 41 3.38 -7.37 -9.89
N GLU A 42 3.88 -6.16 -10.03
CA GLU A 42 5.29 -5.82 -9.81
C GLU A 42 5.44 -5.21 -8.42
N GLU A 43 6.47 -5.65 -7.71
CA GLU A 43 6.79 -5.12 -6.39
C GLU A 43 7.62 -3.85 -6.53
N GLY A 44 7.08 -2.74 -6.04
CA GLY A 44 7.81 -1.50 -5.81
C GLY A 44 8.11 -1.31 -4.32
N ASN A 45 8.86 -0.26 -3.99
CA ASN A 45 9.21 0.07 -2.60
C ASN A 45 7.95 0.48 -1.81
N ASN A 46 7.35 -0.46 -1.06
CA ASN A 46 6.05 -0.33 -0.37
C ASN A 46 4.85 0.01 -1.27
N THR A 47 4.94 -0.32 -2.57
CA THR A 47 3.88 -0.03 -3.55
C THR A 47 3.65 -1.27 -4.40
N LEU A 48 2.39 -1.60 -4.67
CA LEU A 48 2.01 -2.71 -5.55
C LEU A 48 1.63 -2.13 -6.91
N ILE A 49 2.36 -2.52 -7.94
CA ILE A 49 2.20 -1.97 -9.29
C ILE A 49 1.51 -3.03 -10.15
N PHE A 50 0.41 -2.67 -10.78
CA PHE A 50 -0.36 -3.55 -11.65
C PHE A 50 -0.30 -3.02 -13.08
N ARG A 51 0.35 -3.77 -13.96
CA ARG A 51 0.26 -3.51 -15.40
C ARG A 51 -1.08 -4.06 -15.91
N THR A 52 -1.86 -3.17 -16.51
CA THR A 52 -3.13 -3.50 -17.18
C THR A 52 -3.11 -2.89 -18.58
N PRO A 53 -3.88 -3.42 -19.56
CA PRO A 53 -3.94 -2.85 -20.91
C PRO A 53 -4.47 -1.41 -20.93
N ALA A 54 -5.29 -1.03 -19.95
CA ALA A 54 -5.81 0.33 -19.80
C ALA A 54 -4.82 1.33 -19.16
N GLY A 55 -3.69 0.84 -18.62
CA GLY A 55 -2.66 1.62 -17.96
C GLY A 55 -2.08 0.96 -16.70
N THR A 56 -1.11 1.62 -16.09
CA THR A 56 -0.49 1.17 -14.83
C THR A 56 -1.29 1.66 -13.62
N VAL A 57 -1.70 0.74 -12.75
CA VAL A 57 -2.35 1.04 -11.47
C VAL A 57 -1.33 0.85 -10.35
N CYS A 58 -1.13 1.86 -9.52
CA CYS A 58 -0.28 1.77 -8.34
C CYS A 58 -1.15 1.76 -7.09
N TYR A 59 -0.95 0.78 -6.21
CA TYR A 59 -1.60 0.71 -4.91
C TYR A 59 -0.59 0.88 -3.80
N TYR A 60 -0.93 1.70 -2.81
CA TYR A 60 -0.11 2.01 -1.65
C TYR A 60 -0.76 1.36 -0.42
N PRO A 61 -0.36 0.12 -0.04
CA PRO A 61 -0.95 -0.63 1.06
C PRO A 61 -1.04 0.12 2.40
N PRO A 62 0.00 0.85 2.86
CA PRO A 62 -0.08 1.49 4.17
C PRO A 62 -1.05 2.68 4.22
N SER A 63 -1.30 3.32 3.07
CA SER A 63 -2.19 4.48 2.97
C SER A 63 -3.57 4.12 2.40
N GLN A 64 -3.77 2.87 1.96
CA GLN A 64 -4.96 2.42 1.22
C GLN A 64 -5.35 3.36 0.07
N LYS A 65 -4.34 3.84 -0.65
CA LYS A 65 -4.51 4.75 -1.79
C LYS A 65 -4.17 4.01 -3.07
N MET A 66 -4.95 4.27 -4.10
CA MET A 66 -4.72 3.80 -5.45
C MET A 66 -4.52 5.00 -6.35
N GLN A 67 -3.53 4.91 -7.23
CA GLN A 67 -3.30 5.83 -8.32
C GLN A 67 -3.50 5.09 -9.63
N HIS A 68 -4.28 5.66 -10.54
CA HIS A 68 -4.36 5.20 -11.92
C HIS A 68 -4.35 6.42 -12.83
N LYS A 69 -3.32 6.53 -13.69
CA LYS A 69 -3.06 7.72 -14.49
C LYS A 69 -2.91 8.96 -13.58
N GLN A 70 -3.77 9.98 -13.74
CA GLN A 70 -3.78 11.18 -12.90
C GLN A 70 -4.77 11.09 -11.72
N PHE A 71 -5.55 10.02 -11.64
CA PHE A 71 -6.59 9.89 -10.63
C PHE A 71 -6.08 9.19 -9.38
N TRP A 72 -6.33 9.82 -8.23
CA TRP A 72 -6.05 9.28 -6.91
C TRP A 72 -7.35 8.94 -6.21
N LYS A 73 -7.39 7.77 -5.58
CA LYS A 73 -8.56 7.31 -4.82
C LYS A 73 -8.13 6.59 -3.57
N GLU A 74 -8.80 6.89 -2.46
CA GLU A 74 -8.75 6.07 -1.26
C GLU A 74 -9.66 4.86 -1.46
N CYS A 75 -9.10 3.65 -1.40
CA CYS A 75 -9.84 2.43 -1.62
C CYS A 75 -9.23 1.23 -0.90
N SER A 76 -10.10 0.30 -0.53
CA SER A 76 -9.69 -0.97 0.07
C SER A 76 -8.95 -1.85 -0.95
N PRO A 77 -8.11 -2.79 -0.49
CA PRO A 77 -7.39 -3.70 -1.39
C PRO A 77 -8.33 -4.52 -2.27
N THR A 78 -9.50 -4.92 -1.75
CA THR A 78 -10.54 -5.61 -2.51
C THR A 78 -11.11 -4.75 -3.64
N TRP A 79 -11.35 -3.46 -3.38
CA TRP A 79 -11.83 -2.55 -4.43
C TRP A 79 -10.77 -2.34 -5.51
N CYS A 80 -9.50 -2.16 -5.11
CA CYS A 80 -8.38 -2.07 -6.05
C CYS A 80 -8.26 -3.33 -6.91
N MET A 81 -8.43 -4.52 -6.33
CA MET A 81 -8.43 -5.80 -7.04
C MET A 81 -9.53 -5.84 -8.11
N ASN A 82 -10.78 -5.58 -7.72
CA ASN A 82 -11.91 -5.59 -8.65
C ASN A 82 -11.73 -4.53 -9.76
N TYR A 83 -11.16 -3.38 -9.42
CA TYR A 83 -10.84 -2.34 -10.39
C TYR A 83 -9.79 -2.83 -11.41
N VAL A 84 -8.70 -3.43 -10.95
CA VAL A 84 -7.65 -4.00 -11.82
C VAL A 84 -8.20 -5.12 -12.71
N ILE A 85 -9.03 -6.01 -12.16
CA ILE A 85 -9.72 -7.07 -12.93
C ILE A 85 -10.57 -6.45 -14.04
N LYS A 86 -11.43 -5.49 -13.70
CA LYS A 86 -12.28 -4.79 -14.67
C LYS A 86 -11.48 -4.08 -15.77
N LEU A 87 -10.29 -3.56 -15.45
CA LEU A 87 -9.41 -2.94 -16.43
C LEU A 87 -8.74 -3.96 -17.37
N ARG A 88 -8.55 -5.21 -16.92
CA ARG A 88 -8.02 -6.32 -17.74
C ARG A 88 -9.10 -6.92 -18.65
N GLU A 89 -10.31 -7.07 -18.14
CA GLU A 89 -11.46 -7.63 -18.88
C GLU A 89 -12.00 -6.70 -19.99
N LYS A 90 -11.70 -5.40 -19.95
CA LYS A 90 -12.12 -4.42 -20.95
C LYS A 90 -11.38 -4.54 -22.31
N THR A 91 -10.77 -5.68 -22.60
CA THR A 91 -10.06 -5.96 -23.85
C THR A 91 -10.96 -6.76 -24.79
#